data_AF-A0A6M7WRD4-F1
#
_entry.id   AF-A0A6M7WRD4-F1
#
_cell.length_a   1.000
_cell.length_b   1.000
_cell.length_c   1.000
_cell.angle_alpha   90.00
_cell.angle_beta   90.00
_cell.angle_gamma   90.00
#
_symmetry.space_group_name_H-M   'P 1'
#
loop_
_entity.id
_entity.type
_entity.pdbx_description
1 polymer ?
#
loop_
_entity_poly.entity_id
_entity_poly.type
_entity_poly.pdbx_seq_one_letter_code
_entity_poly.pdbx_strand_id
1 'polypeptide(L)'
;MRKLFSLGRALPGNGRSSFSDFLRRQKAGVSAVEFALVSPVLLVILAGTVDIGGSLKAKFELSSAVSAGSNYALLNGDKVNSSGGSALAGNIATIVTSGLSSNGGNIQVLVNNGPTFAYNATTSTATQTGTAANADLCYCPGNSGAVAWSSPVACGSICSAGGLAGKFVTISASKPYTPLFGGFGIVSNGNITVQSVVQPQ
;
A
#
# COMPACT_ATOMS: atom_id res chain seq x y z
N MET A 1 51.53 84.04 -19.82
CA MET A 1 51.58 82.56 -19.79
C MET A 1 50.17 82.00 -19.63
N ARG A 2 49.77 81.08 -20.53
CA ARG A 2 48.73 80.01 -20.43
C ARG A 2 47.25 80.43 -20.21
N LYS A 3 46.31 80.21 -21.16
CA LYS A 3 45.54 78.97 -21.53
C LYS A 3 44.83 78.36 -20.29
N LEU A 4 43.53 78.01 -20.20
CA LEU A 4 42.54 77.34 -21.07
C LEU A 4 41.10 77.56 -20.49
N PHE A 5 40.04 77.72 -21.30
CA PHE A 5 39.01 76.71 -21.66
C PHE A 5 38.53 75.76 -20.54
N SER A 6 37.24 75.82 -20.17
CA SER A 6 36.46 74.66 -19.72
C SER A 6 34.96 74.89 -19.95
N LEU A 7 34.39 74.03 -20.79
CA LEU A 7 33.00 73.87 -21.17
C LEU A 7 32.62 72.47 -20.64
N GLY A 8 31.55 72.30 -19.86
CA GLY A 8 31.33 70.99 -19.22
C GLY A 8 30.02 70.77 -18.50
N ARG A 9 28.93 70.66 -19.28
CA ARG A 9 27.71 69.85 -19.09
C ARG A 9 27.19 69.56 -17.67
N ALA A 10 26.00 70.10 -17.41
CA ALA A 10 24.99 69.46 -16.57
C ALA A 10 24.36 68.27 -17.32
N LEU A 11 24.25 67.11 -16.66
CA LEU A 11 23.22 66.10 -16.94
C LEU A 11 22.85 65.37 -15.63
N PRO A 12 21.62 65.55 -15.11
CA PRO A 12 21.00 64.62 -14.18
C PRO A 12 20.12 63.62 -14.95
N GLY A 13 19.93 62.38 -14.47
CA GLY A 13 18.97 61.50 -15.14
C GLY A 13 18.89 60.03 -14.73
N ASN A 14 18.49 59.76 -13.49
CA ASN A 14 17.40 58.84 -13.15
C ASN A 14 17.33 57.46 -13.86
N GLY A 15 18.11 56.48 -13.41
CA GLY A 15 18.10 55.08 -13.87
C GLY A 15 16.91 54.22 -13.38
N ARG A 16 15.73 54.80 -13.13
CA ARG A 16 14.57 54.10 -12.54
C ARG A 16 13.52 53.60 -13.53
N SER A 17 13.62 53.89 -14.83
CA SER A 17 12.61 53.50 -15.84
C SER A 17 12.93 52.24 -16.65
N SER A 18 14.17 51.75 -16.66
CA SER A 18 14.61 50.71 -17.60
C SER A 18 13.97 49.34 -17.39
N PHE A 19 13.66 48.96 -16.14
CA PHE A 19 13.06 47.65 -15.83
C PHE A 19 11.58 47.54 -16.23
N SER A 20 10.84 48.65 -16.16
CA SER A 20 9.41 48.71 -16.49
C SER A 20 9.19 48.68 -18.02
N ASP A 21 10.07 49.33 -18.77
CA ASP A 21 10.03 49.32 -20.24
C ASP A 21 10.55 47.99 -20.82
N PHE A 22 11.43 47.27 -20.11
CA PHE A 22 11.87 45.92 -20.49
C PHE A 22 10.73 44.89 -20.43
N LEU A 23 9.86 44.97 -19.41
CA LEU A 23 8.70 44.09 -19.27
C LEU A 23 7.57 44.41 -20.27
N ARG A 24 7.42 45.68 -20.67
CA ARG A 24 6.34 46.12 -21.58
C ARG A 24 6.55 45.80 -23.06
N ARG A 25 7.76 45.42 -23.49
CA ARG A 25 8.10 45.17 -24.90
C ARG A 25 8.17 43.69 -25.30
N GLN A 26 7.98 42.77 -24.36
CA GLN A 26 8.14 41.33 -24.57
C GLN A 26 6.80 40.65 -24.93
N LYS A 27 6.47 40.57 -26.23
CA LYS A 27 5.41 39.67 -26.76
C LYS A 27 5.77 38.18 -26.58
N ALA A 28 7.03 37.88 -26.27
CA ALA A 28 7.53 36.54 -25.99
C ALA A 28 7.02 35.95 -24.66
N GLY A 29 6.40 36.76 -23.78
CA GLY A 29 5.89 36.31 -22.47
C GLY A 29 4.43 35.83 -22.46
N VAL A 30 3.67 36.02 -23.55
CA VAL A 30 2.23 35.68 -23.58
C VAL A 30 2.01 34.18 -23.36
N SER A 31 2.82 33.33 -24.00
CA SER A 31 2.77 31.88 -23.79
C SER A 31 3.15 31.44 -22.38
N ALA A 32 4.02 32.20 -21.70
CA ALA A 32 4.38 31.92 -20.30
C ALA A 32 3.20 32.21 -19.35
N VAL A 33 2.37 33.22 -19.67
CA VAL A 33 1.16 33.54 -18.91
C VAL A 33 0.09 32.46 -19.11
N GLU A 34 -0.11 31.98 -20.33
CA GLU A 34 -1.04 30.88 -20.62
C GLU A 34 -0.63 29.58 -19.89
N PHE A 35 0.66 29.24 -19.93
CA PHE A 35 1.18 28.09 -19.17
C PHE A 35 1.03 28.28 -17.65
N ALA A 36 1.26 29.49 -17.13
CA ALA A 36 1.07 29.79 -15.73
C ALA A 36 -0.38 29.60 -15.27
N LEU A 37 -1.37 29.83 -16.16
CA LEU A 37 -2.79 29.61 -15.86
C LEU A 37 -3.20 28.13 -15.95
N VAL A 38 -2.62 27.35 -16.87
CA VAL A 38 -2.96 25.92 -17.03
C VAL A 38 -2.18 25.02 -16.08
N SER A 39 -0.95 25.42 -15.69
CA SER A 39 -0.08 24.62 -14.83
C SER A 39 -0.68 24.20 -13.48
N PRO A 40 -1.47 25.02 -12.75
CA PRO A 40 -2.05 24.61 -11.47
C PRO A 40 -3.05 23.46 -11.65
N VAL A 41 -3.84 23.48 -12.74
CA VAL A 41 -4.80 22.42 -13.06
C VAL A 41 -4.06 21.12 -13.41
N LEU A 42 -3.00 21.22 -14.22
CA LEU A 42 -2.14 20.08 -14.54
C LEU A 42 -1.48 19.47 -13.30
N LEU A 43 -1.00 20.31 -12.37
CA LEU A 43 -0.37 19.84 -11.13
C LEU A 43 -1.37 19.11 -10.23
N VAL A 44 -2.62 19.58 -10.12
CA VAL A 44 -3.67 18.89 -9.35
C VAL A 44 -3.99 17.51 -9.95
N ILE A 45 -4.14 17.43 -11.28
CA ILE A 45 -4.41 16.14 -11.96
C ILE A 45 -3.22 15.18 -11.78
N LEU A 46 -1.99 15.68 -11.91
CA LEU A 46 -0.78 14.88 -11.72
C LEU A 46 -0.69 14.36 -10.29
N ALA A 47 -0.92 15.22 -9.29
CA ALA A 47 -0.89 14.85 -7.89
C ALA A 47 -1.96 13.77 -7.58
N GLY A 48 -3.16 13.89 -8.15
CA GLY A 48 -4.21 12.87 -7.99
C GLY A 48 -3.81 11.52 -8.62
N THR A 49 -3.13 11.57 -9.77
CA THR A 49 -2.60 10.37 -10.43
C THR A 49 -1.51 9.69 -9.60
N VAL A 50 -0.61 10.46 -8.99
CA VAL A 50 0.45 9.93 -8.10
C VAL A 50 -0.16 9.26 -6.87
N ASP A 51 -1.21 9.85 -6.29
CA ASP A 51 -1.91 9.26 -5.14
C ASP A 51 -2.57 7.93 -5.46
N ILE A 52 -3.27 7.84 -6.58
CA ILE A 52 -3.88 6.59 -7.03
C ILE A 52 -2.78 5.57 -7.34
N GLY A 53 -1.74 5.98 -8.07
CA GLY A 53 -0.61 5.11 -8.43
C GLY A 53 0.10 4.53 -7.22
N GLY A 54 0.36 5.34 -6.18
CA GLY A 54 0.97 4.88 -4.94
C GLY A 54 0.09 3.86 -4.20
N SER A 55 -1.23 4.07 -4.16
CA SER A 55 -2.16 3.14 -3.52
C SER A 55 -2.24 1.79 -4.26
N LEU A 56 -2.28 1.82 -5.59
CA LEU A 56 -2.28 0.63 -6.43
C LEU A 56 -0.97 -0.14 -6.30
N LYS A 57 0.17 0.57 -6.28
CA LYS A 57 1.48 -0.04 -6.04
C LYS A 57 1.49 -0.80 -4.71
N ALA A 58 1.04 -0.19 -3.62
CA ALA A 58 0.97 -0.84 -2.31
C ALA A 58 0.05 -2.07 -2.32
N LYS A 59 -1.11 -1.99 -3.01
CA LYS A 59 -2.01 -3.13 -3.17
C LYS A 59 -1.38 -4.27 -3.97
N PHE A 60 -0.67 -3.97 -5.07
CA PHE A 60 0.00 -5.00 -5.87
C PHE A 60 1.15 -5.67 -5.13
N GLU A 61 1.95 -4.91 -4.36
CA GLU A 61 2.98 -5.48 -3.48
C GLU A 61 2.36 -6.46 -2.47
N LEU A 62 1.29 -6.05 -1.78
CA LEU A 62 0.55 -6.91 -0.85
C LEU A 62 -0.02 -8.15 -1.55
N SER A 63 -0.72 -7.98 -2.68
CA SER A 63 -1.32 -9.10 -3.42
C SER A 63 -0.28 -10.09 -3.93
N SER A 64 0.87 -9.61 -4.41
CA SER A 64 1.97 -10.46 -4.85
C SER A 64 2.55 -11.28 -3.68
N ALA A 65 2.80 -10.62 -2.54
CA ALA A 65 3.35 -11.28 -1.35
C ALA A 65 2.36 -12.30 -0.76
N VAL A 66 1.08 -11.93 -0.64
CA VAL A 66 0.01 -12.82 -0.16
C VAL A 66 -0.20 -14.00 -1.13
N SER A 67 -0.11 -13.78 -2.45
CA SER A 67 -0.16 -14.85 -3.44
C SER A 67 0.99 -15.85 -3.29
N ALA A 68 2.22 -15.37 -3.08
CA ALA A 68 3.36 -16.23 -2.80
C ALA A 68 3.17 -17.06 -1.51
N GLY A 69 2.69 -16.43 -0.44
CA GLY A 69 2.35 -17.13 0.81
C GLY A 69 1.23 -18.16 0.63
N SER A 70 0.23 -17.85 -0.20
CA SER A 70 -0.88 -18.74 -0.53
C SER A 70 -0.40 -19.99 -1.28
N ASN A 71 0.49 -19.82 -2.27
CA ASN A 71 1.12 -20.94 -2.98
C ASN A 71 1.94 -21.82 -2.03
N TYR A 72 2.69 -21.20 -1.12
CA TYR A 72 3.43 -21.96 -0.11
C TYR A 72 2.51 -22.78 0.80
N ALA A 73 1.36 -22.21 1.21
CA ALA A 73 0.36 -22.90 2.01
C ALA A 73 -0.24 -24.12 1.28
N LEU A 74 -0.52 -23.98 -0.02
CA LEU A 74 -1.01 -25.08 -0.86
C LEU A 74 0.02 -26.21 -1.01
N LEU A 75 1.30 -25.88 -1.21
CA LEU A 75 2.38 -26.86 -1.32
C LEU A 75 2.70 -27.57 -0.01
N ASN A 76 2.37 -26.96 1.13
CA ASN A 76 2.61 -27.49 2.47
C ASN A 76 1.30 -27.84 3.19
N GLY A 77 0.27 -28.23 2.45
CA GLY A 77 -1.04 -28.57 2.99
C GLY A 77 -0.99 -29.66 4.07
N ASP A 78 -0.05 -30.60 3.97
CA ASP A 78 0.18 -31.64 4.97
C ASP A 78 0.58 -31.10 6.35
N LYS A 79 1.06 -29.85 6.43
CA LYS A 79 1.41 -29.16 7.68
C LYS A 79 0.23 -28.44 8.34
N VAL A 80 -0.95 -28.45 7.71
CA VAL A 80 -2.19 -27.92 8.31
C VAL A 80 -2.74 -28.93 9.31
N ASN A 81 -2.04 -29.05 10.43
CA ASN A 81 -2.33 -29.96 11.53
C ASN A 81 -1.74 -29.41 12.84
N SER A 82 -2.05 -30.04 13.97
CA SER A 82 -1.61 -29.58 15.30
C SER A 82 -0.09 -29.56 15.51
N SER A 83 0.66 -30.39 14.80
CA SER A 83 2.11 -30.46 14.94
C SER A 83 2.86 -29.46 14.05
N GLY A 84 2.34 -29.20 12.85
CA GLY A 84 2.98 -28.38 11.82
C GLY A 84 2.44 -26.96 11.68
N GLY A 85 1.23 -26.68 12.16
CA GLY A 85 0.51 -25.44 11.84
C GLY A 85 1.21 -24.17 12.31
N SER A 86 1.86 -24.19 13.47
CA SER A 86 2.62 -23.05 13.99
C SER A 86 3.82 -22.70 13.11
N ALA A 87 4.62 -23.71 12.73
CA ALA A 87 5.76 -23.53 11.83
C ALA A 87 5.33 -23.09 10.43
N LEU A 88 4.23 -23.66 9.91
CA LEU A 88 3.63 -23.25 8.64
C LEU A 88 3.24 -21.76 8.67
N ALA A 89 2.55 -21.32 9.72
CA ALA A 89 2.13 -19.93 9.87
C ALA A 89 3.33 -18.97 9.89
N GLY A 90 4.37 -19.30 10.66
CA GLY A 90 5.61 -18.52 10.72
C GLY A 90 6.33 -18.44 9.37
N ASN A 91 6.50 -19.55 8.67
CA ASN A 91 7.15 -19.59 7.36
C ASN A 91 6.39 -18.77 6.31
N ILE A 92 5.06 -18.90 6.27
CA ILE A 92 4.21 -18.08 5.39
C ILE A 92 4.40 -16.60 5.72
N ALA A 93 4.39 -16.23 7.01
CA ALA A 93 4.57 -14.84 7.40
C ALA A 93 5.94 -14.30 6.98
N THR A 94 7.02 -15.09 7.07
CA THR A 94 8.34 -14.71 6.55
C THR A 94 8.32 -14.49 5.04
N ILE A 95 7.67 -15.36 4.27
CA ILE A 95 7.50 -15.21 2.82
C ILE A 95 6.74 -13.93 2.49
N VAL A 96 5.62 -13.69 3.17
CA VAL A 96 4.82 -12.47 2.97
C VAL A 96 5.63 -11.22 3.35
N THR A 97 6.36 -11.25 4.48
CA THR A 97 7.16 -10.11 4.95
C THR A 97 8.30 -9.78 3.98
N SER A 98 9.00 -10.79 3.47
CA SER A 98 10.09 -10.60 2.50
C SER A 98 9.62 -10.03 1.15
N GLY A 99 8.35 -10.26 0.79
CA GLY A 99 7.72 -9.63 -0.38
C GLY A 99 7.27 -8.18 -0.16
N LEU A 100 7.34 -7.67 1.08
CA LEU A 100 6.95 -6.30 1.41
C LEU A 100 8.21 -5.42 1.52
N SER A 101 8.15 -4.23 0.89
CA SER A 101 9.17 -3.19 1.10
C SER A 101 9.19 -2.76 2.58
N SER A 102 10.36 -2.36 3.10
CA SER A 102 10.70 -2.04 4.50
C SER A 102 9.74 -1.11 5.26
N ASN A 103 8.77 -0.49 4.59
CA ASN A 103 7.68 0.23 5.24
C ASN A 103 6.63 -0.77 5.73
N GLY A 104 6.97 -1.34 6.87
CA GLY A 104 6.28 -2.33 7.67
C GLY A 104 4.76 -2.38 7.52
N GLY A 105 4.28 -3.55 7.13
CA GLY A 105 2.87 -3.90 7.16
C GLY A 105 2.54 -4.90 8.26
N ASN A 106 1.31 -4.90 8.76
CA ASN A 106 0.87 -5.93 9.69
C ASN A 106 0.49 -7.19 8.91
N ILE A 107 0.89 -8.35 9.43
CA ILE A 107 0.60 -9.64 8.81
C ILE A 107 -0.09 -10.52 9.83
N GLN A 108 -1.07 -11.30 9.38
CA GLN A 108 -1.71 -12.33 10.16
C GLN A 108 -1.89 -13.57 9.30
N VAL A 109 -1.37 -14.70 9.77
CA VAL A 109 -1.56 -16.01 9.15
C VAL A 109 -2.30 -16.88 10.16
N LEU A 110 -3.53 -17.24 9.84
CA LEU A 110 -4.36 -18.13 10.65
C LEU A 110 -4.43 -19.50 9.96
N VAL A 111 -3.94 -20.53 10.65
CA VAL A 111 -4.00 -21.91 10.20
C VAL A 111 -5.19 -22.58 10.88
N ASN A 112 -6.26 -22.75 10.11
CA ASN A 112 -7.39 -23.62 10.39
C ASN A 112 -7.99 -23.46 11.81
N ASN A 113 -8.40 -22.23 12.16
CA ASN A 113 -8.93 -21.84 13.48
C ASN A 113 -8.00 -22.15 14.68
N GLY A 114 -6.73 -22.44 14.42
CA GLY A 114 -5.76 -22.88 15.41
C GLY A 114 -4.58 -21.93 15.46
N PRO A 115 -3.35 -22.41 15.18
CA PRO A 115 -2.15 -21.58 15.24
C PRO A 115 -2.30 -20.31 14.39
N THR A 116 -2.11 -19.17 15.03
CA THR A 116 -2.14 -17.85 14.40
C THR A 116 -0.79 -17.18 14.61
N PHE A 117 -0.10 -16.87 13.52
CA PHE A 117 1.07 -16.01 13.56
C PHE A 117 0.63 -14.59 13.21
N ALA A 118 1.01 -13.61 14.02
CA ALA A 118 0.81 -12.21 13.72
C ALA A 118 2.13 -11.45 13.82
N TYR A 119 2.40 -10.59 12.84
CA TYR A 119 3.52 -9.67 12.86
C TYR A 119 2.98 -8.25 12.83
N ASN A 120 3.39 -7.43 13.80
CA ASN A 120 3.10 -6.01 13.81
C ASN A 120 4.40 -5.28 13.50
N ALA A 121 4.44 -4.60 12.35
CA ALA A 121 5.65 -3.96 11.90
C ALA A 121 5.94 -2.62 12.59
N THR A 122 4.90 -1.96 13.15
CA THR A 122 5.08 -0.74 13.96
C THR A 122 5.85 -1.04 15.24
N THR A 123 5.58 -2.19 15.87
CA THR A 123 6.26 -2.64 17.09
C THR A 123 7.39 -3.63 16.82
N SER A 124 7.57 -4.07 15.57
CA SER A 124 8.48 -5.16 15.19
C SER A 124 8.31 -6.43 16.02
N THR A 125 7.07 -6.73 16.41
CA THR A 125 6.75 -7.89 17.27
C THR A 125 6.06 -8.98 16.47
N ALA A 126 6.60 -10.19 16.56
CA ALA A 126 5.94 -11.42 16.14
C ALA A 126 5.25 -12.08 17.35
N THR A 127 4.00 -12.50 17.19
CA THR A 127 3.25 -13.26 18.18
C THR A 127 2.70 -14.52 17.55
N GLN A 128 2.81 -15.63 18.28
CA GLN A 128 2.20 -16.90 17.92
C GLN A 128 1.14 -17.23 18.97
N THR A 129 -0.11 -17.38 18.54
CA THR A 129 -1.26 -17.66 19.41
C THR A 129 -2.12 -18.79 18.84
N GLY A 130 -3.25 -19.08 19.49
CA GLY A 130 -4.23 -20.06 19.05
C GLY A 130 -3.96 -21.48 19.52
N THR A 131 -4.97 -22.34 19.34
CA THR A 131 -4.95 -23.73 19.84
C THR A 131 -4.54 -24.68 18.73
N ALA A 132 -3.39 -25.36 18.89
CA ALA A 132 -2.85 -26.27 17.90
C ALA A 132 -3.84 -27.37 17.45
N ALA A 133 -4.57 -27.96 18.40
CA ALA A 133 -5.55 -29.02 18.12
C ALA A 133 -6.66 -28.61 17.15
N ASN A 134 -7.00 -27.32 17.08
CA ASN A 134 -8.02 -26.85 16.14
C ASN A 134 -7.57 -27.02 14.68
N ALA A 135 -6.25 -27.03 14.43
CA ALA A 135 -5.72 -27.21 13.08
C ALA A 135 -5.98 -28.61 12.50
N ASP A 136 -6.38 -29.58 13.33
CA ASP A 136 -6.77 -30.93 12.88
C ASP A 136 -8.25 -31.02 12.48
N LEU A 137 -9.06 -30.02 12.82
CA LEU A 137 -10.50 -30.01 12.58
C LEU A 137 -10.83 -29.58 11.13
N CYS A 138 -12.04 -29.86 10.65
CA CYS A 138 -12.50 -29.37 9.35
C CYS A 138 -13.64 -28.38 9.51
N TYR A 139 -13.64 -27.35 8.66
CA TYR A 139 -14.62 -26.27 8.67
C TYR A 139 -15.29 -26.16 7.30
N CYS A 140 -16.42 -25.47 7.28
CA CYS A 140 -17.12 -25.16 6.04
C CYS A 140 -16.72 -23.78 5.52
N PRO A 141 -16.58 -23.60 4.19
CA PRO A 141 -16.43 -22.28 3.62
C PRO A 141 -17.73 -21.49 3.85
N GLY A 142 -17.60 -20.19 4.11
CA GLY A 142 -18.72 -19.26 4.18
C GLY A 142 -19.13 -18.75 2.80
N ASN A 143 -20.27 -18.07 2.74
CA ASN A 143 -20.91 -17.62 1.49
C ASN A 143 -20.10 -16.57 0.68
N SER A 144 -19.06 -15.97 1.28
CA SER A 144 -18.24 -14.92 0.65
C SER A 144 -16.78 -15.35 0.46
N GLY A 145 -16.49 -16.66 0.46
CA GLY A 145 -15.11 -17.18 0.38
C GLY A 145 -14.29 -17.03 1.66
N ALA A 146 -14.83 -16.36 2.69
CA ALA A 146 -14.30 -16.37 4.04
C ALA A 146 -14.71 -17.67 4.76
N VAL A 147 -13.81 -18.25 5.56
CA VAL A 147 -14.13 -19.44 6.36
C VAL A 147 -15.07 -19.05 7.49
N ALA A 148 -16.20 -19.73 7.58
CA ALA A 148 -17.02 -19.66 8.79
C ALA A 148 -16.33 -20.53 9.84
N TRP A 149 -15.63 -19.92 10.79
CA TRP A 149 -15.05 -20.60 11.96
C TRP A 149 -16.15 -21.04 12.94
N SER A 150 -17.12 -21.80 12.43
CA SER A 150 -18.26 -22.36 13.15
C SER A 150 -17.86 -23.64 13.89
N SER A 151 -18.84 -24.39 14.37
CA SER A 151 -18.58 -25.75 14.86
C SER A 151 -17.85 -26.58 13.79
N PRO A 152 -16.80 -27.34 14.18
CA PRO A 152 -16.13 -28.24 13.27
C PRO A 152 -17.09 -29.31 12.76
N VAL A 153 -16.86 -29.76 11.52
CA VAL A 153 -17.63 -30.80 10.83
C VAL A 153 -16.70 -31.92 10.39
N ALA A 154 -17.25 -33.07 9.99
CA ALA A 154 -16.45 -34.15 9.42
C ALA A 154 -15.82 -33.69 8.08
N CYS A 155 -14.53 -33.93 7.91
CA CYS A 155 -13.80 -33.58 6.69
C CYS A 155 -14.44 -34.23 5.45
N GLY A 156 -14.53 -33.49 4.35
CA GLY A 156 -15.19 -33.94 3.12
C GLY A 156 -16.72 -33.87 3.13
N SER A 157 -17.35 -33.44 4.23
CA SER A 157 -18.81 -33.22 4.24
C SER A 157 -19.21 -32.09 3.31
N ILE A 158 -20.38 -32.21 2.68
CA ILE A 158 -20.94 -31.12 1.85
C ILE A 158 -21.51 -30.04 2.77
N CYS A 159 -21.07 -28.81 2.57
CA CYS A 159 -21.47 -27.66 3.38
C CYS A 159 -22.76 -27.00 2.86
N SER A 160 -23.58 -26.47 3.76
CA SER A 160 -24.85 -25.81 3.41
C SER A 160 -24.68 -24.56 2.54
N ALA A 161 -23.53 -23.88 2.65
CA ALA A 161 -23.15 -22.74 1.81
C ALA A 161 -22.59 -23.16 0.44
N GLY A 162 -22.48 -24.48 0.18
CA GLY A 162 -21.75 -25.05 -0.95
C GLY A 162 -20.29 -25.39 -0.62
N GLY A 163 -19.70 -26.28 -1.40
CA GLY A 163 -18.31 -26.74 -1.21
C GLY A 163 -18.17 -27.92 -0.23
N LEU A 164 -16.94 -28.44 -0.14
CA LEU A 164 -16.58 -29.51 0.78
C LEU A 164 -15.88 -28.94 2.01
N ALA A 165 -16.19 -29.51 3.17
CA ALA A 165 -15.50 -29.19 4.41
C ALA A 165 -14.04 -29.62 4.33
N GLY A 166 -13.15 -28.74 4.76
CA GLY A 166 -11.72 -28.95 4.70
C GLY A 166 -10.98 -28.08 5.69
N LYS A 167 -9.68 -27.95 5.47
CA LYS A 167 -8.80 -27.14 6.29
C LYS A 167 -8.34 -25.92 5.51
N PHE A 168 -8.27 -24.80 6.20
CA PHE A 168 -8.03 -23.52 5.55
C PHE A 168 -6.84 -22.78 6.14
N VAL A 169 -6.16 -22.02 5.29
CA VAL A 169 -5.16 -21.05 5.71
C VAL A 169 -5.62 -19.67 5.25
N THR A 170 -5.76 -18.76 6.21
CA THR A 170 -6.11 -17.37 5.96
C THR A 170 -4.87 -16.51 6.13
N ILE A 171 -4.52 -15.75 5.10
CA ILE A 171 -3.39 -14.82 5.10
C ILE A 171 -3.97 -13.42 4.95
N SER A 172 -3.68 -12.55 5.90
CA SER A 172 -4.04 -11.14 5.87
C SER A 172 -2.77 -10.31 5.99
N ALA A 173 -2.63 -9.32 5.12
CA ALA A 173 -1.53 -8.36 5.17
C ALA A 173 -2.08 -6.95 4.97
N SER A 174 -1.57 -5.98 5.73
CA SER A 174 -1.94 -4.58 5.59
C SER A 174 -0.72 -3.68 5.58
N LYS A 175 -0.77 -2.59 4.81
CA LYS A 175 0.31 -1.61 4.71
C LYS A 175 -0.22 -0.21 5.01
N PRO A 176 0.45 0.58 5.88
CA PRO A 176 0.07 1.97 6.08
C PRO A 176 0.30 2.77 4.80
N TYR A 177 -0.67 3.61 4.44
CA TYR A 177 -0.63 4.47 3.28
C TYR A 177 -1.25 5.84 3.59
N THR A 178 -0.44 6.89 3.46
CA THR A 178 -0.87 8.27 3.64
C THR A 178 -0.95 8.94 2.25
N PRO A 179 -2.17 9.16 1.71
CA PRO A 179 -2.32 9.88 0.44
C PRO A 179 -1.96 11.37 0.60
N LEU A 180 -1.53 12.02 -0.48
CA LEU A 180 -1.32 13.47 -0.56
C LEU A 180 -2.64 14.23 -0.34
N PHE A 181 -3.75 13.66 -0.83
CA PHE A 181 -5.10 14.19 -0.74
C PHE A 181 -5.98 13.41 0.23
N GLY A 182 -5.54 13.26 1.49
CA GLY A 182 -6.24 12.44 2.51
C GLY A 182 -7.69 12.82 2.83
N GLY A 183 -8.15 14.03 2.46
CA GLY A 183 -9.54 14.45 2.65
C GLY A 183 -10.56 13.87 1.67
N PHE A 184 -10.12 13.20 0.59
CA PHE A 184 -11.01 12.76 -0.51
C PHE A 184 -11.48 11.30 -0.39
N GLY A 185 -11.22 10.62 0.74
CA GLY A 185 -11.80 9.31 1.03
C GLY A 185 -11.24 8.13 0.23
N ILE A 186 -10.13 8.30 -0.49
CA ILE A 186 -9.51 7.25 -1.32
C ILE A 186 -8.96 6.07 -0.48
N VAL A 187 -8.55 6.32 0.77
CA VAL A 187 -8.10 5.28 1.71
C VAL A 187 -8.87 5.39 3.02
N SER A 188 -9.57 4.33 3.40
CA SER A 188 -10.25 4.22 4.70
C SER A 188 -9.23 3.78 5.76
N ASN A 189 -9.17 4.49 6.88
CA ASN A 189 -8.31 4.17 8.04
C ASN A 189 -6.78 4.18 7.78
N GLY A 190 -6.32 4.80 6.70
CA GLY A 190 -4.89 4.98 6.42
C GLY A 190 -4.12 3.68 6.12
N ASN A 191 -4.81 2.57 5.90
CA ASN A 191 -4.19 1.27 5.60
C ASN A 191 -4.81 0.65 4.35
N ILE A 192 -3.97 -0.04 3.56
CA ILE A 192 -4.38 -0.88 2.45
C ILE A 192 -4.26 -2.34 2.91
N THR A 193 -5.34 -3.10 2.87
CA THR A 193 -5.38 -4.49 3.35
C THR A 193 -5.69 -5.45 2.20
N VAL A 194 -5.01 -6.59 2.17
CA VAL A 194 -5.28 -7.72 1.28
C VAL A 194 -5.42 -8.97 2.12
N GLN A 195 -6.45 -9.76 1.84
CA GLN A 195 -6.67 -11.05 2.47
C GLN A 195 -6.82 -12.12 1.41
N SER A 196 -6.24 -13.30 1.66
CA SER A 196 -6.51 -14.53 0.93
C SER A 196 -6.92 -15.64 1.88
N VAL A 197 -7.74 -16.55 1.36
CA VAL A 197 -8.08 -17.81 2.01
C VAL A 197 -7.80 -18.90 1.00
N VAL A 198 -7.03 -19.90 1.41
CA VAL A 198 -6.78 -21.10 0.61
C VAL A 198 -7.21 -22.33 1.38
N GLN A 199 -7.59 -23.37 0.63
CA GLN A 199 -7.95 -24.68 1.16
C GLN A 199 -6.88 -25.70 0.72
N PRO A 200 -5.86 -25.97 1.56
CA PRO A 200 -4.83 -26.94 1.21
C PRO A 200 -5.28 -28.40 1.36
N GLN A 201 -6.32 -28.66 2.17
CA GLN A 201 -6.86 -30.00 2.45
C GLN A 201 -8.38 -30.00 2.56
#